data_AF-A0A0U3HBU2-F1
#
_entry.id   AF-A0A0U3HBU2-F1
#
_cell.length_a   1.000
_cell.length_b   1.000
_cell.length_c   1.000
_cell.angle_alpha   90.00
_cell.angle_beta   90.00
_cell.angle_gamma   90.00
#
_symmetry.space_group_name_H-M   'P 1'
#
loop_
_entity.id
_entity.type
_entity.pdbx_description
1 polymer ?
#
loop_
_entity_poly.entity_id
_entity_poly.type
_entity_poly.pdbx_seq_one_letter_code
_entity_poly.pdbx_strand_id
1 'polypeptide(L)'
;MSLNRICGRFSVLDLVKTLQFIGDQNNFVGCIPNIVSANENTFKAKVKALGLPLTVKGELYKYEISPETLILTVGLRVKTTGAVIDIITRSKVKEDGSQVIWDTQYNIAGPLKILLKPLLESVTEQTVVDTIECIKLRTTS
;
A
#
# COMPACT_ATOMS: atom_id res chain seq x y z
N MET A 1 2.23 -11.49 -18.81
CA MET A 1 1.28 -10.73 -17.96
C MET A 1 1.95 -9.43 -17.60
N SER A 2 1.39 -8.28 -17.99
CA SER A 2 1.95 -6.97 -17.62
C SER A 2 1.63 -6.69 -16.16
N LEU A 3 2.66 -6.54 -15.34
CA LEU A 3 2.54 -5.98 -13.99
C LEU A 3 2.36 -4.47 -14.12
N ASN A 4 1.32 -3.94 -13.48
CA ASN A 4 1.18 -2.50 -13.36
C ASN A 4 2.11 -2.00 -12.27
N ARG A 5 2.64 -0.78 -12.45
CA ARG A 5 3.69 -0.24 -11.60
C ARG A 5 3.46 1.24 -11.35
N ILE A 6 3.60 1.64 -10.09
CA ILE A 6 3.56 3.02 -9.62
C ILE A 6 4.80 3.22 -8.76
N CYS A 7 5.49 4.33 -8.91
CA CYS A 7 6.67 4.62 -8.11
C CYS A 7 6.76 6.10 -7.79
N GLY A 8 7.49 6.43 -6.73
CA GLY A 8 7.68 7.80 -6.32
C GLY A 8 8.78 7.95 -5.30
N ARG A 9 8.89 9.18 -4.80
CA ARG A 9 9.83 9.53 -3.73
C ARG A 9 9.28 10.68 -2.89
N PHE A 10 9.63 10.71 -1.62
CA PHE A 10 9.37 11.85 -0.75
C PHE A 10 10.56 12.11 0.17
N SER A 11 10.74 13.36 0.57
CA SER A 11 11.80 13.75 1.50
C SER A 11 11.46 13.34 2.93
N VAL A 12 12.48 13.04 3.71
CA VAL A 12 12.42 12.67 5.11
C VAL A 12 13.18 13.70 5.93
N LEU A 13 12.59 14.18 7.03
CA LEU A 13 13.25 15.11 7.96
C LEU A 13 13.95 14.37 9.09
N ASP A 14 13.34 13.29 9.57
CA ASP A 14 13.87 12.45 10.65
C ASP A 14 13.85 10.98 10.22
N LEU A 15 15.03 10.46 9.90
CA LEU A 15 15.21 9.08 9.48
C LEU A 15 14.79 8.08 10.56
N VAL A 16 15.11 8.34 11.83
CA VAL A 16 14.83 7.42 12.93
C VAL A 16 13.33 7.33 13.14
N LYS A 17 12.65 8.48 13.21
CA LYS A 17 11.18 8.54 13.32
C LYS A 17 10.51 7.86 12.11
N THR A 18 11.05 8.06 10.91
CA THR A 18 10.54 7.43 9.70
C THR A 18 10.65 5.92 9.77
N LEU A 19 11.82 5.39 10.12
CA LEU A 19 12.06 3.95 10.24
C LEU A 19 11.19 3.32 11.34
N GLN A 20 11.04 4.00 12.48
CA GLN A 20 10.13 3.56 13.54
C GLN A 20 8.68 3.51 13.08
N PHE A 21 8.22 4.56 12.37
CA PHE A 21 6.85 4.63 11.88
C PHE A 21 6.57 3.56 10.81
N ILE A 22 7.40 3.48 9.77
CA ILE A 22 7.21 2.54 8.67
C ILE A 22 7.51 1.10 9.07
N GLY A 23 8.20 0.88 10.19
CA GLY A 23 8.54 -0.43 10.70
C GLY A 23 7.48 -1.05 11.62
N ASP A 24 6.50 -0.26 12.04
CA ASP A 24 5.33 -0.75 12.75
C ASP A 24 4.20 -1.07 11.76
N GLN A 25 3.83 -2.35 11.70
CA GLN A 25 2.76 -2.85 10.85
C GLN A 25 1.43 -2.12 11.10
N ASN A 26 1.10 -1.78 12.34
CA ASN A 26 -0.15 -1.11 12.68
C ASN A 26 -0.18 0.33 12.15
N ASN A 27 0.97 1.00 12.12
CA ASN A 27 1.08 2.33 11.52
C ASN A 27 0.87 2.26 10.01
N PHE A 28 1.44 1.25 9.33
CA PHE A 28 1.19 1.04 7.91
C PHE A 28 -0.30 0.77 7.63
N VAL A 29 -0.90 -0.18 8.33
CA VAL A 29 -2.32 -0.53 8.17
C VAL A 29 -3.20 0.70 8.48
N GLY A 30 -2.88 1.46 9.52
CA GLY A 30 -3.59 2.69 9.88
C GLY A 30 -3.54 3.80 8.83
N CYS A 31 -2.59 3.75 7.88
CA CYS A 31 -2.54 4.67 6.75
C CYS A 31 -3.32 4.19 5.53
N ILE A 32 -3.83 2.97 5.49
CA ILE A 32 -4.69 2.50 4.41
C ILE A 32 -6.05 3.23 4.53
N PRO A 33 -6.49 3.94 3.49
CA PRO A 33 -7.69 4.76 3.56
C PRO A 33 -8.95 3.93 3.75
N ASN A 34 -9.91 4.48 4.50
CA ASN A 34 -11.26 3.95 4.68
C ASN A 34 -11.32 2.52 5.29
N ILE A 35 -10.34 2.12 6.09
CA ILE A 35 -10.44 0.92 6.93
C ILE A 35 -11.63 1.07 7.90
N VAL A 36 -12.49 0.05 7.91
CA VAL A 36 -13.65 -0.06 8.81
C VAL A 36 -13.36 -0.99 9.98
N SER A 37 -12.51 -1.99 9.76
CA SER A 37 -12.06 -2.91 10.80
C SER A 37 -10.73 -3.53 10.37
N ALA A 38 -9.80 -3.67 11.30
CA ALA A 38 -8.57 -4.44 11.12
C ALA A 38 -8.42 -5.44 12.26
N ASN A 39 -7.88 -6.62 11.95
CA ASN A 39 -7.49 -7.63 12.92
C ASN A 39 -6.19 -8.29 12.45
N GLU A 40 -5.12 -8.10 13.21
CA GLU A 40 -3.76 -8.57 12.92
C GLU A 40 -3.34 -8.28 11.47
N ASN A 41 -3.47 -9.29 10.61
CA ASN A 41 -3.03 -9.27 9.22
C ASN A 41 -4.18 -9.06 8.24
N THR A 42 -5.41 -8.89 8.70
CA THR A 42 -6.59 -8.74 7.84
C THR A 42 -7.30 -7.43 8.08
N PHE A 43 -7.88 -6.85 7.04
CA PHE A 43 -8.66 -5.62 7.15
C PHE A 43 -9.88 -5.64 6.23
N LYS A 44 -10.87 -4.83 6.58
CA LYS A 44 -11.99 -4.48 5.72
C LYS A 44 -11.92 -3.00 5.44
N ALA A 45 -12.01 -2.62 4.17
CA ALA A 45 -12.05 -1.23 3.75
C ALA A 45 -13.30 -0.95 2.93
N LYS A 46 -13.85 0.26 3.05
CA LYS A 46 -14.90 0.78 2.18
C LYS A 46 -14.26 1.63 1.09
N VAL A 47 -14.24 1.12 -0.13
CA VAL A 47 -13.73 1.85 -1.28
C VAL A 47 -14.91 2.34 -2.12
N LYS A 48 -14.77 3.52 -2.75
CA LYS A 48 -15.73 3.99 -3.75
C LYS A 48 -15.24 3.60 -5.13
N ALA A 49 -16.10 2.95 -5.90
CA ALA A 49 -15.78 2.53 -7.25
C ALA A 49 -16.96 2.94 -8.16
N LEU A 50 -16.73 3.86 -9.11
CA LEU A 50 -17.79 4.48 -9.94
C LEU A 50 -18.94 5.08 -9.09
N GLY A 51 -18.61 5.69 -7.95
CA GLY A 51 -19.60 6.24 -7.03
C GLY A 51 -20.36 5.20 -6.19
N LEU A 52 -20.18 3.90 -6.44
CA LEU A 52 -20.77 2.84 -5.63
C LEU A 52 -19.84 2.43 -4.49
N PRO A 53 -20.35 2.31 -3.25
CA PRO A 53 -19.56 1.82 -2.14
C PRO A 53 -19.34 0.30 -2.27
N LEU A 54 -18.10 -0.13 -2.24
CA LEU A 54 -17.69 -1.52 -2.19
C LEU A 54 -16.97 -1.79 -0.86
N THR A 55 -17.28 -2.92 -0.23
CA THR A 55 -16.50 -3.41 0.90
C THR A 55 -15.53 -4.46 0.39
N VAL A 56 -14.24 -4.21 0.59
CA VAL A 56 -13.17 -5.14 0.23
C VAL A 56 -12.57 -5.79 1.47
N LYS A 57 -12.08 -7.02 1.33
CA LYS A 57 -11.30 -7.70 2.36
C LYS A 57 -9.84 -7.73 1.93
N GLY A 58 -8.98 -7.14 2.73
CA GLY A 58 -7.54 -7.16 2.52
C GLY A 58 -6.84 -8.08 3.51
N GLU A 59 -5.68 -8.56 3.09
CA GLU A 59 -4.75 -9.36 3.88
C GLU A 59 -3.33 -8.81 3.64
N LEU A 60 -2.63 -8.51 4.72
CA LEU A 60 -1.20 -8.24 4.73
C LEU A 60 -0.47 -9.58 4.89
N TYR A 61 0.04 -10.12 3.78
CA TYR A 61 0.70 -11.43 3.77
C TYR A 61 2.23 -11.33 3.83
N LYS A 62 2.79 -10.12 3.68
CA LYS A 62 4.23 -9.88 3.73
C LYS A 62 4.49 -8.52 4.35
N TYR A 63 5.37 -8.49 5.35
CA TYR A 63 5.83 -7.27 5.99
C TYR A 63 7.24 -7.52 6.52
N GLU A 64 8.24 -7.13 5.72
CA GLU A 64 9.64 -7.46 5.96
C GLU A 64 10.49 -6.19 5.93
N ILE A 65 11.28 -5.99 6.98
CA ILE A 65 12.23 -4.89 7.10
C ILE A 65 13.63 -5.50 7.11
N SER A 66 14.51 -4.98 6.25
CA SER A 66 15.94 -5.23 6.32
C SER A 66 16.61 -4.00 6.93
N PRO A 67 17.00 -4.05 8.22
CA PRO A 67 17.61 -2.90 8.90
C PRO A 67 18.93 -2.47 8.27
N GLU A 68 19.70 -3.44 7.74
CA GLU A 68 21.00 -3.19 7.11
C GLU A 68 20.87 -2.42 5.79
N THR A 69 19.82 -2.70 5.02
CA THR A 69 19.62 -2.10 3.69
C THR A 69 18.58 -0.99 3.68
N LEU A 70 17.91 -0.76 4.82
CA LEU A 70 16.77 0.15 5.00
C LEU A 70 15.68 -0.09 3.95
N ILE A 71 15.47 -1.37 3.62
CA ILE A 71 14.43 -1.81 2.67
C ILE A 71 13.24 -2.36 3.45
N LEU A 72 12.07 -1.80 3.20
CA LEU A 72 10.78 -2.32 3.64
C LEU A 72 10.07 -2.95 2.44
N THR A 73 9.60 -4.19 2.58
CA THR A 73 8.73 -4.85 1.60
C THR A 73 7.39 -5.19 2.23
N VAL A 74 6.33 -4.70 1.61
CA VAL A 74 4.94 -4.90 2.04
C VAL A 74 4.18 -5.62 0.94
N GLY A 75 3.46 -6.69 1.28
CA GLY A 75 2.60 -7.46 0.37
C GLY A 75 1.16 -7.47 0.86
N LEU A 76 0.25 -6.96 0.04
CA LEU A 76 -1.18 -6.93 0.30
C LEU A 76 -1.94 -7.78 -0.73
N ARG A 77 -2.94 -8.52 -0.27
CA ARG A 77 -3.89 -9.23 -1.10
C ARG A 77 -5.29 -8.73 -0.81
N VAL A 78 -5.96 -8.16 -1.80
CA VAL A 78 -7.31 -7.61 -1.67
C VAL A 78 -8.28 -8.45 -2.48
N LYS A 79 -9.32 -8.97 -1.82
CA LYS A 79 -10.40 -9.75 -2.43
C LYS A 79 -11.65 -8.88 -2.54
N THR A 80 -12.23 -8.87 -3.74
CA THR A 80 -13.51 -8.22 -4.05
C THR A 80 -14.40 -9.19 -4.83
N THR A 81 -15.63 -8.80 -5.14
CA THR A 81 -16.57 -9.60 -5.93
C THR A 81 -15.98 -9.85 -7.32
N GLY A 82 -15.57 -11.10 -7.58
CA GLY A 82 -15.09 -11.55 -8.89
C GLY A 82 -13.66 -11.14 -9.27
N ALA A 83 -12.89 -10.52 -8.37
CA ALA A 83 -11.48 -10.20 -8.60
C ALA A 83 -10.61 -10.29 -7.33
N VAL A 84 -9.32 -10.53 -7.55
CA VAL A 84 -8.27 -10.50 -6.53
C VAL A 84 -7.15 -9.58 -7.00
N ILE A 85 -6.66 -8.73 -6.11
CA ILE A 85 -5.57 -7.78 -6.37
C ILE A 85 -4.41 -8.17 -5.46
N ASP A 86 -3.27 -8.49 -6.05
CA ASP A 86 -2.01 -8.68 -5.33
C ASP A 86 -1.16 -7.42 -5.51
N ILE A 87 -0.73 -6.81 -4.41
CA ILE A 87 0.04 -5.58 -4.37
C ILE A 87 1.33 -5.85 -3.61
N ILE A 88 2.47 -5.43 -4.16
CA ILE A 88 3.77 -5.48 -3.49
C ILE A 88 4.38 -4.09 -3.56
N THR A 89 4.62 -3.50 -2.40
CA THR A 89 5.34 -2.23 -2.27
C THR A 89 6.72 -2.49 -1.70
N ARG A 90 7.74 -1.96 -2.34
CA ARG A 90 9.12 -1.93 -1.85
C ARG A 90 9.51 -0.47 -1.62
N SER A 91 9.94 -0.16 -0.40
CA SER A 91 10.40 1.16 -0.01
C SER A 91 11.86 1.06 0.42
N LYS A 92 12.70 1.97 -0.05
CA LYS A 92 14.11 2.09 0.33
C LYS A 92 14.38 3.52 0.80
N VAL A 93 14.97 3.65 1.98
CA VAL A 93 15.57 4.93 2.38
C VAL A 93 16.90 5.11 1.66
N LYS A 94 17.16 6.30 1.11
CA LYS A 94 18.48 6.66 0.61
C LYS A 94 19.53 6.63 1.73
N GLU A 95 20.78 6.35 1.36
CA GLU A 95 21.93 6.29 2.27
C GLU A 95 22.20 7.62 2.99
N ASP A 96 21.88 8.74 2.33
CA ASP A 96 21.97 10.08 2.92
C ASP A 96 20.83 10.40 3.91
N GLY A 97 19.89 9.47 4.12
CA GLY A 97 18.75 9.61 5.02
C GLY A 97 17.69 10.63 4.59
N SER A 98 17.87 11.28 3.42
CA SER A 98 17.09 12.45 3.03
C SER A 98 15.76 12.11 2.35
N GLN A 99 15.62 10.88 1.83
CA GLN A 99 14.48 10.49 1.00
C GLN A 99 14.11 9.02 1.17
N VAL A 100 12.81 8.74 1.06
CA VAL A 100 12.27 7.41 0.81
C VAL A 100 11.90 7.31 -0.67
N ILE A 101 12.42 6.28 -1.34
CA ILE A 101 12.02 5.88 -2.70
C ILE A 101 11.13 4.66 -2.55
N TRP A 102 9.98 4.66 -3.22
CA TRP A 102 9.04 3.55 -3.18
C TRP A 102 8.63 3.10 -4.57
N ASP A 103 8.37 1.80 -4.68
CA ASP A 103 7.97 1.09 -5.89
C ASP A 103 6.84 0.12 -5.55
N THR A 104 5.67 0.34 -6.13
CA THR A 104 4.52 -0.53 -5.96
C THR A 104 4.19 -1.22 -7.27
N GLN A 105 4.13 -2.53 -7.22
CA GLN A 105 3.69 -3.38 -8.33
C GLN A 105 2.41 -4.09 -7.93
N TYR A 106 1.49 -4.22 -8.88
CA TYR A 106 0.26 -4.93 -8.61
C TYR A 106 -0.25 -5.69 -9.82
N ASN A 107 -1.04 -6.73 -9.54
CA ASN A 107 -1.67 -7.59 -10.52
C ASN A 107 -3.12 -7.86 -10.13
N ILE A 108 -4.00 -7.86 -11.15
CA ILE A 108 -5.43 -8.11 -10.97
C ILE A 108 -5.78 -9.45 -11.65
N ALA A 109 -6.32 -10.37 -10.87
CA ALA A 109 -6.75 -11.69 -11.30
C ALA A 109 -8.24 -11.92 -11.01
N GLY A 110 -8.80 -13.00 -11.56
CA GLY A 110 -10.18 -13.42 -11.33
C GLY A 110 -11.10 -13.33 -12.56
N PRO A 111 -12.31 -13.91 -12.46
CA PRO A 111 -13.23 -14.06 -13.58
C PRO A 111 -13.77 -12.73 -14.12
N LEU A 112 -13.94 -11.72 -13.27
CA LEU A 112 -14.44 -10.40 -13.67
C LEU A 112 -13.33 -9.38 -13.91
N LYS A 113 -12.06 -9.81 -13.94
CA LYS A 113 -10.91 -8.88 -14.03
C LYS A 113 -11.00 -7.98 -15.25
N ILE A 114 -11.39 -8.49 -16.42
CA ILE A 114 -11.38 -7.71 -17.67
C ILE A 114 -12.41 -6.57 -17.59
N LEU A 115 -13.60 -6.88 -17.08
CA LEU A 115 -14.69 -5.90 -16.94
C LEU A 115 -14.35 -4.83 -15.88
N LEU A 116 -13.74 -5.24 -14.78
CA LEU A 116 -13.46 -4.37 -13.64
C LEU A 116 -12.08 -3.71 -13.69
N LYS A 117 -11.22 -4.07 -14.66
CA LYS A 117 -9.80 -3.70 -14.68
C LYS A 117 -9.56 -2.19 -14.55
N PRO A 118 -10.14 -1.32 -15.40
CA PRO A 118 -9.85 0.12 -15.32
C PRO A 118 -10.24 0.72 -13.96
N LEU A 119 -11.33 0.22 -13.39
CA LEU A 119 -11.84 0.66 -12.11
C LEU A 119 -10.95 0.22 -10.95
N LEU A 120 -10.59 -1.07 -10.92
CA LEU A 120 -9.73 -1.63 -9.88
C LEU A 120 -8.31 -1.07 -9.96
N GLU A 121 -7.80 -0.78 -11.16
CA GLU A 121 -6.54 -0.06 -11.36
C GLU A 121 -6.61 1.33 -10.71
N SER A 122 -7.56 2.17 -11.10
CA SER A 122 -7.71 3.52 -10.55
C SER A 122 -7.86 3.53 -9.02
N VAL A 123 -8.68 2.64 -8.46
CA VAL A 123 -8.86 2.54 -7.00
C VAL A 123 -7.58 2.06 -6.31
N THR A 124 -6.86 1.10 -6.90
CA THR A 124 -5.60 0.60 -6.35
C THR A 124 -4.54 1.69 -6.35
N GLU A 125 -4.39 2.39 -7.48
CA GLU A 125 -3.43 3.48 -7.62
C GLU A 125 -3.70 4.60 -6.61
N GLN A 126 -4.95 5.05 -6.51
CA GLN A 126 -5.35 6.07 -5.53
C GLN A 126 -5.08 5.61 -4.10
N THR A 127 -5.46 4.36 -3.76
CA THR A 127 -5.25 3.80 -2.41
C THR A 127 -3.77 3.77 -2.05
N VAL A 128 -2.90 3.38 -3.00
CA VAL A 128 -1.45 3.37 -2.81
C VAL A 128 -0.93 4.79 -2.58
N VAL A 129 -1.34 5.75 -3.41
CA VAL A 129 -0.93 7.15 -3.27
C VAL A 129 -1.37 7.72 -1.92
N ASP A 130 -2.64 7.55 -1.54
CA ASP A 130 -3.18 8.04 -0.26
C ASP A 130 -2.44 7.41 0.94
N THR A 131 -2.11 6.12 0.86
CA THR A 131 -1.36 5.42 1.91
C THR A 131 0.04 6.01 2.07
N ILE A 132 0.74 6.26 0.95
CA ILE A 132 2.07 6.87 0.95
C ILE A 132 2.02 8.32 1.44
N GLU A 133 0.99 9.08 1.06
CA GLU A 133 0.80 10.46 1.53
C GLU A 133 0.55 10.51 3.04
N CYS A 134 -0.24 9.60 3.59
CA CYS A 134 -0.40 9.46 5.03
C CYS A 134 0.94 9.18 5.72
N ILE A 135 1.72 8.23 5.20
CA ILE A 135 3.05 7.90 5.75
C ILE A 135 3.96 9.14 5.69
N LYS A 136 4.01 9.83 4.55
CA LYS A 136 4.78 11.07 4.38
C LYS A 136 4.40 12.09 5.45
N LEU A 137 3.11 12.41 5.59
CA LEU A 137 2.63 13.39 6.57
C LEU A 137 3.04 13.05 8.00
N ARG A 138 3.02 11.76 8.39
CA ARG A 138 3.39 11.30 9.74
C ARG A 138 4.89 11.29 10.00
N THR A 139 5.70 11.31 8.95
CA THR A 139 7.17 11.18 9.01
C THR A 139 7.90 12.48 8.69
N THR A 140 7.21 13.45 8.09
CA THR A 140 7.76 14.79 7.79
C THR A 140 7.18 15.91 8.65
N SER A 141 6.25 15.59 9.56
CA SER A 141 5.71 16.54 10.56
C SER A 141 6.53 16.54 11.84
#